data_AF-A0A966VUD8-F1
#
_entry.id   AF-A0A966VUD8-F1
#
_cell.length_a   1.000
_cell.length_b   1.000
_cell.length_c   1.000
_cell.angle_alpha   90.00
_cell.angle_beta   90.00
_cell.angle_gamma   90.00
#
_symmetry.space_group_name_H-M   'P 1'
#
loop_
_entity.id
_entity.type
_entity.pdbx_description
1 polymer ?
#
loop_
_entity_poly.entity_id
_entity_poly.type
_entity_poly.pdbx_seq_one_letter_code
_entity_poly.pdbx_strand_id
1 'polypeptide(L)'
;MKILQDLFTNIKGTKNSLQFSIDIFNAGNLVDPGWGKLKTINNSRILAITNATSIIPGGTVLPIYRLASANGDIITKTFRDNVSTASTYSIQFGLRYLFN
;
A
#
# COMPACT_ATOMS: atom_id res chain seq x y z
N MET A 1 -3.20 14.33 7.99
CA MET A 1 -2.97 15.78 8.19
C MET A 1 -4.05 16.52 7.44
N LYS A 2 -4.64 17.55 8.04
CA LYS A 2 -5.66 18.39 7.40
C LYS A 2 -5.24 19.85 7.52
N ILE A 3 -5.22 20.56 6.40
CA ILE A 3 -4.95 22.00 6.33
C ILE A 3 -6.24 22.66 5.84
N LEU A 4 -6.67 23.70 6.54
CA LEU A 4 -7.86 24.49 6.20
C LEU A 4 -7.43 25.95 6.10
N GLN A 5 -7.79 26.61 5.01
CA GLN A 5 -7.52 28.02 4.78
C GLN A 5 -8.79 28.71 4.31
N ASP A 6 -9.21 29.75 5.03
CA ASP A 6 -10.25 30.65 4.56
C ASP A 6 -9.62 31.65 3.59
N LEU A 7 -10.09 31.66 2.33
CA LEU A 7 -9.57 32.53 1.27
C LEU A 7 -10.26 33.88 1.25
N PHE A 8 -11.57 33.92 1.55
CA PHE A 8 -12.35 35.15 1.56
C PHE A 8 -13.35 35.10 2.70
N THR A 9 -13.34 36.12 3.54
CA THR A 9 -14.41 36.41 4.49
C THR A 9 -15.04 37.73 4.04
N ASN A 10 -16.33 37.72 3.70
CA ASN A 10 -17.09 38.86 3.16
C ASN A 10 -17.09 39.01 1.61
N ILE A 11 -17.60 37.99 0.91
CA ILE A 11 -17.86 38.08 -0.53
C ILE A 11 -19.18 38.84 -0.76
N LYS A 12 -19.14 39.98 -1.48
CA LYS A 12 -20.29 40.84 -1.82
C LYS A 12 -21.04 41.48 -0.64
N GLY A 13 -20.34 41.93 0.40
CA GLY A 13 -20.95 42.68 1.52
C GLY A 13 -21.83 41.85 2.45
N THR A 14 -21.84 40.53 2.24
CA THR A 14 -22.47 39.51 3.09
C THR A 14 -21.37 38.61 3.63
N LYS A 15 -21.50 38.11 4.87
CA LYS A 15 -20.48 37.27 5.56
C LYS A 15 -20.33 35.86 4.95
N ASN A 16 -20.37 35.75 3.62
CA ASN A 16 -20.02 34.53 2.90
C ASN A 16 -18.53 34.24 3.08
N SER A 17 -18.20 32.95 3.27
CA SER A 17 -16.82 32.48 3.37
C SER A 17 -16.53 31.40 2.34
N LEU A 18 -15.37 31.51 1.68
CA LEU A 18 -14.80 30.45 0.84
C LEU A 18 -13.64 29.81 1.58
N GLN A 19 -13.79 28.52 1.91
CA GLN A 19 -12.79 27.74 2.61
C GLN A 19 -12.20 26.68 1.67
N PHE A 20 -10.87 26.66 1.58
CA PHE A 20 -10.12 25.64 0.88
C PHE A 20 -9.53 24.65 1.88
N SER A 21 -9.57 23.36 1.55
CA SER A 21 -9.07 22.29 2.40
C SER A 21 -8.12 21.36 1.65
N ILE A 22 -7.03 20.98 2.30
CA ILE A 22 -6.12 19.91 1.84
C ILE A 22 -6.08 18.84 2.93
N ASP A 23 -6.48 17.63 2.59
CA ASP A 23 -6.41 16.45 3.45
C ASP A 23 -5.33 15.50 2.91
N ILE A 24 -4.27 15.28 3.68
CA ILE A 24 -3.16 14.37 3.35
C ILE A 24 -3.22 13.15 4.27
N PHE A 25 -3.48 11.99 3.70
CA PHE A 25 -3.36 10.71 4.39
C PHE A 25 -1.96 10.14 4.22
N ASN A 26 -1.43 9.55 5.29
CA ASN A 26 -0.09 8.96 5.30
C ASN A 26 1.03 9.96 4.92
N ALA A 27 0.95 11.18 5.45
CA ALA A 27 1.89 12.28 5.13
C ALA A 27 3.37 11.94 5.42
N GLY A 28 3.64 10.99 6.34
CA GLY A 28 5.00 10.50 6.58
C GLY A 28 5.63 9.86 5.34
N ASN A 29 4.83 9.13 4.54
CA ASN A 29 5.28 8.46 3.32
C ASN A 29 5.57 9.45 2.18
N LEU A 30 5.14 10.71 2.30
CA LEU A 30 5.43 11.78 1.36
C LEU A 30 6.82 12.38 1.59
N VAL A 31 7.31 12.34 2.83
CA VAL A 31 8.65 12.82 3.20
C VAL A 31 9.70 11.72 3.01
N ASP A 32 9.41 10.52 3.51
CA ASP A 32 10.26 9.35 3.29
C ASP A 32 9.40 8.15 2.89
N PRO A 33 9.58 7.59 1.70
CA PRO A 33 8.77 6.47 1.24
C PRO A 33 9.05 5.18 2.03
N GLY A 34 10.08 5.12 2.87
CA GLY A 34 10.41 3.99 3.74
C GLY A 34 9.64 3.98 5.06
N TRP A 35 9.13 5.12 5.50
CA TRP A 35 8.34 5.21 6.74
C TRP A 35 6.96 4.58 6.49
N GLY A 36 6.48 3.74 7.42
CA GLY A 36 5.15 3.14 7.33
C GLY A 36 4.92 2.09 6.24
N LYS A 37 5.95 1.66 5.48
CA LYS A 37 5.83 0.56 4.51
C LYS A 37 5.56 -0.77 5.20
N LEU A 38 4.39 -1.33 4.94
CA LEU A 38 4.09 -2.70 5.35
C LEU A 38 4.83 -3.69 4.46
N LYS A 39 5.47 -4.68 5.07
CA LYS A 39 6.15 -5.77 4.37
C LYS A 39 5.26 -7.02 4.41
N THR A 40 5.19 -7.72 3.29
CA THR A 40 4.47 -8.99 3.19
C THR A 40 5.44 -10.09 2.80
N ILE A 41 5.22 -11.30 3.33
CA ILE A 41 6.04 -12.48 3.03
C ILE A 41 5.77 -12.92 1.59
N ASN A 42 6.83 -13.14 0.80
CA ASN A 42 6.72 -13.57 -0.59
C ASN A 42 6.15 -15.00 -0.72
N ASN A 43 6.59 -15.90 0.15
CA ASN A 43 6.06 -17.25 0.25
C ASN A 43 6.37 -17.81 1.65
N SER A 44 5.37 -18.39 2.31
CA SER A 44 5.55 -19.03 3.61
C SER A 44 6.26 -20.39 3.50
N ARG A 45 6.37 -20.95 2.29
CA ARG A 45 7.08 -22.19 1.99
C ARG A 45 8.22 -21.89 1.02
N ILE A 46 9.46 -21.99 1.51
CA ILE A 46 10.67 -21.68 0.72
C ILE A 46 10.95 -22.77 -0.32
N LEU A 47 10.52 -24.01 -0.06
CA LEU A 47 10.76 -25.15 -0.94
C LEU A 47 9.47 -25.61 -1.60
N ALA A 48 9.55 -25.90 -2.90
CA ALA A 48 8.49 -26.51 -3.69
C ALA A 48 8.96 -27.87 -4.22
N ILE A 49 8.08 -28.87 -4.15
CA ILE A 49 8.34 -30.21 -4.68
C ILE A 49 8.03 -30.19 -6.18
N THR A 50 8.98 -30.57 -7.02
CA THR A 50 8.83 -30.50 -8.48
C THR A 50 8.17 -31.73 -9.08
N ASN A 51 8.32 -32.87 -8.43
CA ASN A 51 7.81 -34.18 -8.86
C ASN A 51 6.68 -34.67 -7.97
N ALA A 52 5.87 -33.77 -7.41
CA ALA A 52 4.82 -34.11 -6.45
C ALA A 52 3.83 -35.16 -6.97
N THR A 53 3.56 -35.16 -8.29
CA THR A 53 2.67 -36.12 -8.96
C THR A 53 3.26 -37.53 -9.08
N SER A 54 4.58 -37.69 -8.94
CA SER A 54 5.28 -38.98 -9.02
C SER A 54 5.55 -39.59 -7.65
N ILE A 55 5.25 -38.87 -6.56
CA ILE A 55 5.46 -39.35 -5.20
C ILE A 55 4.19 -40.07 -4.75
N ILE A 56 4.34 -41.34 -4.40
CA ILE A 56 3.27 -42.18 -3.84
C ILE A 56 3.69 -42.74 -2.48
N PRO A 57 2.77 -42.93 -1.52
CA PRO A 57 3.08 -43.55 -0.23
C PRO A 57 3.70 -44.94 -0.42
N GLY A 58 4.87 -45.18 0.19
CA GLY A 58 5.59 -46.45 0.08
C GLY A 58 6.33 -46.68 -1.25
N GLY A 59 6.34 -45.69 -2.15
CA GLY A 59 7.11 -45.74 -3.40
C GLY A 59 8.61 -45.49 -3.21
N THR A 60 9.38 -45.75 -4.28
CA THR A 60 10.84 -45.54 -4.30
C THR A 60 11.27 -44.17 -4.83
N VAL A 61 10.34 -43.41 -5.41
CA VAL A 61 10.62 -42.08 -5.99
C VAL A 61 10.81 -41.06 -4.86
N LEU A 62 12.02 -40.49 -4.79
CA LEU A 62 12.35 -39.46 -3.81
C LEU A 62 11.85 -38.07 -4.25
N PRO A 63 11.42 -37.21 -3.30
CA PRO A 63 11.05 -35.84 -3.60
C PRO A 63 12.24 -35.03 -4.09
N ILE A 64 12.03 -34.28 -5.18
CA ILE A 64 12.97 -33.30 -5.71
C ILE A 64 12.46 -31.92 -5.30
N TYR A 65 13.30 -31.16 -4.62
CA TYR A 65 12.98 -29.82 -4.15
C TYR A 65 13.63 -28.76 -5.03
N ARG A 66 12.88 -27.69 -5.31
CA ARG A 66 13.43 -26.42 -5.79
C ARG A 66 13.06 -25.29 -4.85
N LEU A 67 13.77 -24.17 -4.95
CA LEU A 67 13.30 -22.93 -4.37
C LEU A 67 11.93 -22.57 -4.96
N ALA A 68 10.98 -22.28 -4.08
CA ALA A 68 9.66 -21.86 -4.49
C ALA A 68 9.73 -20.55 -5.28
N SER A 69 8.72 -20.33 -6.12
CA SER A 69 8.58 -19.13 -6.92
C SER A 69 7.65 -18.13 -6.24
N ALA A 70 7.88 -16.84 -6.46
CA ALA A 70 6.97 -15.76 -6.13
C ALA A 70 6.92 -14.78 -7.30
N ASN A 71 5.72 -14.37 -7.72
CA ASN A 71 5.50 -13.46 -8.85
C ASN A 71 6.17 -13.87 -10.18
N GLY A 72 6.27 -15.18 -10.44
CA GLY A 72 6.84 -15.72 -11.69
C GLY A 72 8.33 -16.03 -11.64
N ASP A 73 9.07 -15.53 -10.64
CA ASP A 73 10.51 -15.78 -10.46
C ASP A 73 10.80 -16.63 -9.22
N ILE A 74 12.02 -17.19 -9.15
CA ILE A 74 12.52 -17.86 -7.94
C ILE A 74 12.58 -16.84 -6.79
N ILE A 75 12.16 -17.25 -5.59
CA ILE A 75 12.25 -16.38 -4.41
C ILE A 75 13.70 -16.07 -4.12
N THR A 76 14.05 -14.78 -4.21
CA THR A 76 15.37 -14.23 -3.84
C THR A 76 15.34 -13.42 -2.54
N LYS A 77 14.14 -13.06 -2.06
CA LYS A 77 13.93 -12.22 -0.87
C LYS A 77 12.76 -12.74 -0.02
N THR A 78 12.91 -12.76 1.29
CA THR A 78 11.85 -13.20 2.24
C THR A 78 10.63 -12.27 2.21
N PHE A 79 10.86 -10.96 2.17
CA PHE A 79 9.84 -9.94 2.22
C PHE A 79 9.78 -9.14 0.93
N ARG A 80 8.57 -8.73 0.56
CA ARG A 80 8.31 -7.67 -0.42
C ARG A 80 7.56 -6.53 0.24
N ASP A 81 7.71 -5.34 -0.34
CA ASP A 81 6.94 -4.18 0.09
C ASP A 81 5.49 -4.35 -0.40
N ASN A 82 4.53 -4.12 0.50
CA ASN A 82 3.12 -4.11 0.19
C ASN A 82 2.74 -2.71 -0.31
N VAL A 83 2.66 -2.52 -1.63
CA VAL A 83 2.23 -1.28 -2.27
C VAL A 83 0.70 -1.21 -2.40
N SER A 84 0.01 -1.17 -1.26
CA SER A 84 -1.43 -0.88 -1.19
C SER A 84 -1.69 0.54 -0.69
N THR A 85 -2.96 0.97 -0.73
CA THR A 85 -3.40 2.27 -0.17
C THR A 85 -3.00 2.48 1.29
N ALA A 86 -2.72 1.41 2.04
CA ALA A 86 -2.19 1.47 3.40
C ALA A 86 -0.71 1.89 3.48
N SER A 87 0.07 1.71 2.40
CA SER A 87 1.50 2.06 2.32
C SER A 87 1.78 3.26 1.40
N THR A 88 0.77 3.81 0.74
CA THR A 88 0.90 5.00 -0.12
C THR A 88 0.31 6.23 0.57
N TYR A 89 0.71 7.42 0.12
CA TYR A 89 0.05 8.66 0.51
C TYR A 89 -1.13 8.95 -0.43
N SER A 90 -2.12 9.66 0.07
CA SER A 90 -3.18 10.25 -0.76
C SER A 90 -3.45 11.68 -0.33
N ILE A 91 -3.76 12.53 -1.31
CA ILE A 91 -4.06 13.95 -1.09
C ILE A 91 -5.45 14.22 -1.66
N GLN A 92 -6.31 14.82 -0.84
CA GLN A 92 -7.64 15.25 -1.23
C GLN A 92 -7.75 16.76 -1.10
N PHE A 93 -8.19 17.40 -2.19
CA PHE A 93 -8.51 18.82 -2.22
C PHE A 93 -10.01 19.01 -2.05
N GLY A 94 -10.40 19.99 -1.25
CA GLY A 94 -11.79 20.33 -1.01
C GLY A 94 -12.00 21.84 -1.08
N LEU A 95 -13.19 22.23 -1.55
CA LEU A 95 -13.64 23.61 -1.56
C LEU A 95 -15.03 23.65 -0.92
N ARG A 96 -15.19 24.51 0.07
CA ARG A 96 -16.46 24.71 0.77
C ARG A 96 -16.86 26.18 0.68
N TYR A 97 -18.06 26.43 0.20
CA TYR A 97 -18.70 27.73 0.27
C TYR A 97 -19.71 27.72 1.42
N LEU A 98 -19.59 28.67 2.35
CA LEU A 98 -20.53 28.87 3.43
C LEU A 98 -21.42 30.06 3.08
N PHE A 99 -22.71 29.77 2.89
CA PHE A 99 -23.75 30.77 2.72
C PHE A 99 -24.19 31.28 4.11
N ASN A 100 -24.33 32.59 4.25
CA ASN A 100 -24.97 33.21 5.41
C ASN A 100 -25.90 34.33 4.97
#